data_AF-A0A086ZTB5-F1
#
_entry.id   AF-A0A086ZTB5-F1
#
_cell.length_a   1.000
_cell.length_b   1.000
_cell.length_c   1.000
_cell.angle_alpha   90.00
_cell.angle_beta   90.00
_cell.angle_gamma   90.00
#
_symmetry.space_group_name_H-M   'P 1'
#
loop_
_entity.id
_entity.type
_entity.pdbx_description
1 polymer ?
#
loop_
_entity_poly.entity_id
_entity_poly.type
_entity_poly.pdbx_seq_one_letter_code
_entity_poly.pdbx_strand_id
1 'polypeptide(L)' 'MRRYLPRCRTCGPLNKPTDADTAYRLCREHRHDRRSHSTGVVPIITEERNQP' A
#
# COMPACT_ATOMS: atom_id res chain seq x y z
N MET A 1 -14.03 0.91 -7.04
CA MET A 1 -13.61 1.26 -5.65
C MET A 1 -12.16 1.71 -5.65
N ARG A 2 -11.77 2.76 -4.90
CA ARG A 2 -10.36 3.18 -4.78
C ARG A 2 -9.63 2.25 -3.83
N ARG A 3 -8.60 1.56 -4.31
CA ARG A 3 -7.72 0.73 -3.47
C ARG A 3 -6.38 1.42 -3.29
N TYR A 4 -5.64 1.04 -2.27
CA TYR A 4 -4.38 1.66 -1.87
C TYR A 4 -3.32 0.59 -1.70
N LEU A 5 -2.15 0.81 -2.30
CA LEU A 5 -1.00 -0.08 -2.20
C LEU A 5 -0.01 0.44 -1.15
N PRO A 6 0.16 -0.23 0.00
CA PRO A 6 1.27 0.06 0.89
C PRO A 6 2.58 -0.42 0.27
N ARG A 7 3.58 0.46 0.19
CA ARG A 7 4.88 0.17 -0.43
C ARG A 7 6.01 0.71 0.43
N CYS A 8 7.05 -0.09 0.58
CA CYS A 8 8.36 0.32 1.08
C CYS A 8 9.31 0.58 -0.09
N ARG A 9 10.14 1.63 -0.01
CA ARG A 9 11.19 1.88 -1.02
C ARG A 9 12.25 0.77 -1.06
N THR A 10 12.50 0.12 0.07
CA THR A 10 13.52 -0.93 0.20
C THR A 10 12.95 -2.33 0.00
N CYS A 11 11.76 -2.62 0.53
CA CYS A 11 11.15 -3.97 0.46
C CYS A 11 10.20 -4.17 -0.71
N GLY A 12 9.76 -3.09 -1.37
CA GLY A 12 8.71 -3.16 -2.39
C GLY A 12 7.30 -3.18 -1.78
N PRO A 13 6.32 -3.83 -2.43
CA PRO A 13 4.95 -3.89 -1.94
C PRO A 13 4.87 -4.61 -0.59
N LEU A 14 4.21 -3.99 0.39
CA LEU A 14 4.03 -4.58 1.72
C LEU A 14 2.84 -5.53 1.79
N ASN A 15 1.83 -5.32 0.94
CA ASN A 15 0.64 -6.15 0.84
C ASN A 15 -0.05 -5.95 -0.52
N LYS A 16 -1.14 -6.68 -0.76
CA LYS A 16 -2.07 -6.47 -1.87
C LYS A 16 -2.78 -5.11 -1.74
N PRO A 17 -3.33 -4.58 -2.85
CA PRO A 17 -4.18 -3.39 -2.83
C PRO A 17 -5.33 -3.54 -1.82
N THR A 18 -5.40 -2.64 -0.85
CA THR A 18 -6.35 -2.69 0.28
C THR A 18 -6.94 -1.31 0.55
N ASP A 19 -7.77 -1.18 1.58
CA ASP A 19 -8.37 0.09 1.98
C ASP A 19 -7.31 1.05 2.52
N ALA A 20 -7.63 2.35 2.51
CA ALA A 20 -6.69 3.39 2.94
C ALA A 20 -6.16 3.14 4.36
N ASP A 21 -7.06 2.93 5.33
CA ASP A 21 -6.72 2.67 6.73
C ASP A 21 -5.77 1.49 6.89
N THR A 22 -6.07 0.37 6.22
CA THR A 22 -5.24 -0.83 6.27
C THR A 22 -3.86 -0.56 5.66
N ALA A 23 -3.79 0.16 4.53
CA ALA A 23 -2.51 0.49 3.90
C ALA A 23 -1.65 1.42 4.77
N TYR A 24 -2.24 2.43 5.41
CA TYR A 24 -1.51 3.31 6.32
C TYR A 24 -1.05 2.58 7.59
N ARG A 25 -1.89 1.70 8.15
CA ARG A 25 -1.53 0.87 9.31
C ARG A 25 -0.32 -0.01 9.01
N LEU A 26 -0.33 -0.73 7.88
CA LEU A 26 0.79 -1.58 7.45
C LEU A 26 2.08 -0.78 7.23
N CYS A 27 1.99 0.41 6.65
CA CYS A 27 3.13 1.30 6.49
C CYS A 27 3.71 1.77 7.83
N ARG A 28 2.85 1.99 8.85
CA ARG A 28 3.26 2.40 10.20
C ARG A 28 3.91 1.26 10.96
N GLU A 29 3.30 0.07 10.94
CA GLU A 29 3.85 -1.16 11.53
C GLU A 29 5.23 -1.47 10.91
N HIS A 30 5.34 -1.41 9.57
CA HIS A 30 6.61 -1.65 8.90
C HIS A 30 7.71 -0.64 9.28
N ARG A 31 7.37 0.65 9.43
CA ARG A 31 8.34 1.67 9.91
C ARG A 31 8.76 1.43 11.35
N HIS A 32 7.87 0.88 12.18
CA HIS A 32 8.19 0.54 13.56
C HIS A 32 9.24 -0.58 13.61
N ASP A 33 9.05 -1.63 12.82
CA ASP A 33 9.97 -2.78 12.76
C ASP A 33 11.26 -2.45 12.01
N ARG A 34 11.18 -1.63 10.95
CA ARG A 34 12.31 -1.21 10.12
C ARG A 34 12.41 0.30 10.09
N ARG A 35 12.96 0.88 11.16
CA ARG A 35 13.08 2.34 11.34
C ARG A 35 13.83 3.06 10.22
N SER A 36 14.78 2.39 9.56
CA SER A 36 15.54 2.97 8.43
C SER A 36 14.79 2.91 7.10
N HIS A 37 13.64 2.23 7.04
CA HIS A 37 12.90 2.05 5.80
C HIS A 37 11.88 3.18 5.59
N SER A 38 11.88 3.74 4.38
CA SER A 38 10.84 4.66 3.95
C SER A 38 9.65 3.90 3.36
N THR A 39 8.46 4.10 3.91
CA THR A 39 7.19 3.55 3.40
C THR A 39 6.28 4.65 2.88
N GLY A 40 5.34 4.30 1.99
CA GLY A 40 4.34 5.20 1.43
C GLY A 40 3.13 4.42 0.93
N VAL A 41 2.04 5.13 0.68
CA VAL A 41 0.79 4.54 0.19
C VAL A 41 0.49 5.12 -1.19
N VAL A 42 0.29 4.25 -2.18
CA VAL A 42 -0.02 4.65 -3.56
C VAL A 42 -1.50 4.36 -3.84
N PRO A 43 -2.31 5.36 -4.21
CA PRO A 43 -3.68 5.10 -4.64
C PRO A 43 -3.66 4.35 -5.98
N ILE A 44 -4.40 3.25 -6.05
CA ILE A 44 -4.61 2.47 -7.26
C ILE A 44 -6.08 2.59 -7.65
N ILE A 45 -6.30 3.11 -8.85
CA ILE A 45 -7.60 3.01 -9.49
C ILE A 45 -7.63 1.60 -10.06
N THR A 46 -8.24 0.66 -9.33
CA THR A 46 -8.75 -0.55 -9.97
C THR A 46 -9.96 -0.11 -10.76
N GLU A 47 -9.72 0.40 -11.98
CA GLU A 47 -10.74 0.34 -13.01
C GLU A 47 -11.00 -1.15 -13.19
N GLU A 48 -12.14 -1.62 -12.69
CA GLU A 48 -12.71 -2.85 -13.20
C GLU A 48 -12.91 -2.57 -14.69
N ARG A 49 -11.93 -2.97 -15.52
CA ARG A 49 -12.13 -3.10 -16.96
C ARG A 49 -13.23 -4.13 -17.11
N ASN A 50 -14.46 -3.64 -17.09
CA ASN A 50 -15.61 -4.28 -17.67
C ASN A 50 -15.32 -4.30 -19.17
N GLN A 51 -14.46 -5.23 -19.61
CA GLN A 51 -14.29 -5.48 -21.03
C GLN A 51 -15.61 -6.12 -21.51
N PRO A 52 -16.26 -5.53 -22.53
CA PRO A 52 -17.46 -6.09 -23.14
C PRO A 52 -17.17 -7.42 -23.86
#